data_AF-A0A955XYC7-F1
#
_entry.id   AF-A0A955XYC7-F1
#
_cell.length_a   1.000
_cell.length_b   1.000
_cell.length_c   1.000
_cell.angle_alpha   90.00
_cell.angle_beta   90.00
_cell.angle_gamma   90.00
#
_symmetry.space_group_name_H-M   'P 1'
#
loop_
_entity.id
_entity.type
_entity.pdbx_description
1 polymer ?
#
loop_
_entity_poly.entity_id
_entity_poly.type
_entity_poly.pdbx_seq_one_letter_code
_entity_poly.pdbx_strand_id
1 'polypeptide(L)'
;MEPTPIKELDSAIATLVDNKDRWIKVSVGERIKLLRKAMDCTLAGAEAQVREACKAKGIPYDTPISAEEWLGGPMTVMRNLRLLAEVLESIETYGRPSLEDKAVNKRGDQLVVNVFPRDGLDKLMY
;
A
#
# COMPACT_ATOMS: atom_id res chain seq x y z
N MET A 1 9.31 7.55 24.17
CA MET A 1 8.05 6.77 24.16
C MET A 1 8.38 5.46 24.85
N GLU A 2 7.60 5.09 25.88
CA GLU A 2 7.82 3.82 26.56
C GLU A 2 7.53 2.65 25.59
N PRO A 3 8.28 1.55 25.65
CA PRO A 3 8.00 0.37 24.84
C PRO A 3 6.59 -0.17 25.12
N THR A 4 5.90 -0.64 24.08
CA THR A 4 4.62 -1.34 24.25
C THR A 4 4.81 -2.59 25.12
N PRO A 5 4.06 -2.75 26.23
CA PRO A 5 4.18 -3.91 27.11
C PRO A 5 3.88 -5.22 26.37
N ILE A 6 4.62 -6.29 26.68
CA ILE A 6 4.44 -7.62 26.05
C ILE A 6 2.99 -8.10 26.15
N LYS A 7 2.35 -7.89 27.31
CA LYS A 7 0.94 -8.27 27.52
C LYS A 7 -0.02 -7.60 26.53
N GLU A 8 0.24 -6.35 26.13
CA GLU A 8 -0.58 -5.65 25.13
C GLU A 8 -0.35 -6.22 23.73
N LEU A 9 0.91 -6.55 23.40
CA LEU A 9 1.24 -7.24 22.15
C LEU A 9 0.55 -8.60 22.07
N ASP A 10 0.59 -9.40 23.15
CA ASP A 10 -0.09 -10.69 23.24
C ASP A 10 -1.60 -10.54 23.02
N SER A 11 -2.21 -9.50 23.61
CA SER A 11 -3.64 -9.20 23.41
C SER A 11 -3.97 -8.82 21.97
N ALA A 12 -3.11 -8.04 21.31
CA ALA A 12 -3.28 -7.69 19.90
C ALA A 12 -3.15 -8.91 18.99
N ILE A 13 -2.19 -9.79 19.27
CA ILE A 13 -2.00 -11.06 18.55
C ILE A 13 -3.21 -11.98 18.76
N ALA A 14 -3.71 -12.12 19.99
CA ALA A 14 -4.91 -12.91 20.27
C ALA A 14 -6.11 -12.41 19.46
N THR A 15 -6.32 -11.10 19.40
CA THR A 15 -7.37 -10.47 18.57
C THR A 15 -7.21 -10.83 17.09
N LEU A 16 -5.99 -10.79 16.56
CA LEU A 16 -5.71 -11.19 15.17
C LEU A 16 -6.04 -12.67 14.93
N VAL A 17 -5.62 -13.55 15.84
CA VAL A 17 -5.85 -15.00 15.75
C VAL A 17 -7.35 -15.31 15.77
N ASP A 18 -8.11 -14.68 16.66
CA ASP A 18 -9.55 -14.90 16.79
C ASP A 18 -10.34 -14.45 15.55
N ASN A 19 -9.80 -13.52 14.76
CA ASN A 19 -10.49 -12.93 13.61
C ASN A 19 -9.97 -13.43 12.24
N LYS A 20 -8.89 -14.23 12.19
CA LYS A 20 -8.29 -14.69 10.92
C LYS A 20 -9.27 -15.47 10.03
N ASP A 21 -10.13 -16.30 10.65
CA ASP A 21 -11.10 -17.13 9.92
C ASP A 21 -12.28 -16.32 9.39
N ARG A 22 -12.54 -15.15 9.99
CA ARG A 22 -13.48 -14.16 9.45
C ARG A 22 -12.87 -13.45 8.25
N TRP A 23 -11.59 -13.08 8.33
CA TRP A 23 -10.89 -12.39 7.24
C TRP A 23 -10.88 -13.19 5.93
N ILE A 24 -10.64 -14.50 5.99
CA ILE A 24 -10.64 -15.34 4.78
C ILE A 24 -12.00 -15.39 4.08
N LYS A 25 -13.10 -15.16 4.81
CA LYS A 25 -14.47 -15.15 4.28
C LYS A 25 -14.88 -13.79 3.70
N VAL A 26 -14.09 -12.74 3.92
CA VAL A 26 -14.33 -11.42 3.31
C VAL A 26 -14.14 -11.55 1.80
N SER A 27 -15.20 -11.23 1.05
CA SER A 27 -15.24 -11.33 -0.40
C SER A 27 -14.25 -10.37 -1.08
N VAL A 28 -13.93 -10.62 -2.35
CA VAL A 28 -13.06 -9.73 -3.15
C VAL A 28 -13.64 -8.32 -3.20
N GLY A 29 -14.93 -8.16 -3.50
CA GLY A 29 -15.62 -6.86 -3.52
C GLY A 29 -15.57 -6.11 -2.18
N GLU A 30 -15.68 -6.80 -1.05
CA GLU A 30 -15.50 -6.17 0.27
C GLU A 30 -14.07 -5.74 0.52
N ARG A 31 -13.08 -6.54 0.12
CA ARG A 31 -11.65 -6.16 0.22
C ARG A 31 -11.33 -4.93 -0.64
N ILE A 32 -11.90 -4.83 -1.85
CA ILE A 32 -11.77 -3.64 -2.70
C ILE A 32 -12.32 -2.42 -1.95
N LYS A 33 -13.52 -2.50 -1.37
CA LYS A 33 -14.11 -1.40 -0.57
C LYS A 33 -13.22 -1.01 0.61
N LEU A 34 -12.63 -1.97 1.32
CA LEU A 34 -11.70 -1.72 2.42
C LEU A 34 -10.43 -1.00 1.94
N LEU A 35 -9.86 -1.40 0.80
CA LEU A 35 -8.68 -0.74 0.22
C LEU A 35 -8.99 0.68 -0.22
N ARG A 36 -10.13 0.92 -0.88
CA ARG A 36 -10.56 2.27 -1.28
C ARG A 36 -10.78 3.17 -0.05
N LYS A 37 -11.43 2.65 1.00
CA LYS A 37 -11.57 3.36 2.27
C LYS A 37 -10.20 3.65 2.92
N ALA A 38 -9.26 2.72 2.85
CA ALA A 38 -7.91 2.93 3.35
C ALA A 38 -7.17 4.03 2.57
N MET A 39 -7.41 4.16 1.25
CA MET A 39 -6.90 5.28 0.46
C MET A 39 -7.46 6.61 0.97
N ASP A 40 -8.78 6.70 1.17
CA ASP A 40 -9.42 7.93 1.70
C ASP A 40 -8.84 8.32 3.07
N CYS A 41 -8.70 7.35 3.98
CA CYS A 41 -8.10 7.57 5.29
C CYS A 41 -6.62 7.97 5.20
N THR A 42 -5.86 7.37 4.27
CA THR A 42 -4.45 7.71 4.04
C THR A 42 -4.32 9.14 3.56
N LEU A 43 -5.15 9.57 2.61
CA LEU A 43 -5.16 10.94 2.11
C LEU A 43 -5.51 11.93 3.23
N ALA A 44 -6.54 11.63 4.01
CA ALA A 44 -6.97 12.48 5.12
C ALA A 44 -5.89 12.63 6.22
N GLY A 45 -5.09 11.58 6.45
CA GLY A 45 -4.03 11.57 7.45
C GLY A 45 -2.63 11.95 6.94
N ALA A 46 -2.46 12.17 5.64
CA ALA A 46 -1.14 12.25 5.00
C ALA A 46 -0.28 13.38 5.56
N GLU A 47 -0.80 14.60 5.62
CA GLU A 47 -0.04 15.75 6.12
C GLU A 47 0.32 15.59 7.60
N ALA A 48 -0.63 15.14 8.43
CA ALA A 48 -0.39 14.90 9.85
C ALA A 48 0.70 13.85 10.07
N GLN A 49 0.67 12.76 9.29
CA GLN A 49 1.71 11.74 9.31
C GLN A 49 3.08 12.34 8.96
N VAL A 50 3.18 13.16 7.90
CA VAL A 50 4.44 13.77 7.49
C VAL A 50 4.97 14.74 8.53
N ARG A 51 4.10 15.57 9.13
CA ARG A 51 4.50 16.50 10.20
C ARG A 51 5.05 15.77 11.42
N GLU A 52 4.39 14.70 11.86
CA GLU A 52 4.88 13.89 12.98
C GLU A 52 6.17 13.14 12.64
N ALA A 53 6.31 12.65 11.41
CA ALA A 53 7.55 12.00 10.95
C ALA A 53 8.73 13.01 10.90
N CYS A 54 8.50 14.21 10.37
CA CYS A 54 9.46 15.30 10.37
C CYS A 54 9.90 15.64 11.80
N LYS A 55 8.94 15.83 12.71
CA LYS A 55 9.18 16.11 14.12
C LYS A 55 9.99 15.00 14.80
N ALA A 56 9.65 13.73 14.57
CA ALA A 56 10.37 12.59 15.14
C ALA A 56 11.83 12.52 14.65
N LYS A 57 12.09 12.99 13.43
CA LYS A 57 13.42 12.98 12.79
C LYS A 57 14.19 14.29 12.94
N GLY A 58 13.61 15.30 13.59
CA GLY A 58 14.22 16.63 13.71
C GLY A 58 14.31 17.40 12.39
N ILE A 59 13.46 17.07 11.41
CA ILE A 59 13.40 17.72 10.10
C ILE A 59 12.42 18.90 10.18
N PRO A 60 12.81 20.13 9.80
CA PRO A 60 11.85 21.23 9.66
C PRO A 60 10.90 20.98 8.49
N TYR A 61 9.59 21.01 8.76
CA TYR A 61 8.56 20.68 7.77
C TYR A 61 8.56 21.60 6.54
N ASP A 62 8.85 22.89 6.72
CA ASP A 62 8.83 23.89 5.65
C ASP A 62 10.14 23.93 4.82
N THR A 63 10.85 22.81 4.75
CA THR A 63 12.09 22.67 3.97
C THR A 63 11.94 21.60 2.90
N PRO A 64 12.70 21.66 1.79
CA PRO A 64 12.64 20.63 0.76
C PRO A 64 12.91 19.21 1.27
N ILE A 65 13.64 19.05 2.37
CA ILE A 65 13.94 17.74 2.97
C ILE A 65 12.66 17.02 3.44
N SER A 66 11.61 17.75 3.81
CA SER A 66 10.34 17.13 4.21
C SER A 66 9.64 16.37 3.07
N ALA A 67 10.02 16.62 1.81
CA ALA A 67 9.50 15.88 0.65
C ALA A 67 9.84 14.38 0.73
N GLU A 68 10.98 14.01 1.33
CA GLU A 68 11.36 12.62 1.55
C GLU A 68 10.35 11.88 2.44
N GLU A 69 9.73 12.58 3.40
CA GLU A 69 8.72 12.02 4.29
C GLU A 69 7.38 11.79 3.59
N TRP A 70 7.06 12.61 2.58
CA TRP A 70 5.91 12.36 1.71
C TRP A 70 6.13 11.10 0.85
N LEU A 71 7.31 10.99 0.23
CA LEU A 71 7.66 9.87 -0.65
C LEU A 71 7.76 8.56 0.13
N GLY A 72 8.51 8.54 1.23
CA GLY A 72 8.69 7.35 2.08
C GLY A 72 7.48 7.00 2.95
N GLY A 73 6.50 7.90 3.05
CA GLY A 73 5.28 7.72 3.84
C GLY A 73 4.03 7.59 2.98
N PRO A 74 3.13 8.59 3.01
CA PRO A 74 1.78 8.48 2.46
C PRO A 74 1.74 8.21 0.94
N MET A 75 2.71 8.70 0.14
CA MET A 75 2.70 8.48 -1.31
C MET A 75 2.94 7.01 -1.67
N THR A 76 3.92 6.37 -1.03
CA THR A 76 4.20 4.94 -1.25
C THR A 76 3.05 4.07 -0.75
N VAL A 77 2.45 4.40 0.39
CA VAL A 77 1.27 3.70 0.93
C VAL A 77 0.08 3.83 -0.02
N MET A 78 -0.22 5.05 -0.48
CA MET A 78 -1.30 5.31 -1.44
C MET A 78 -1.11 4.51 -2.74
N ARG A 79 0.12 4.51 -3.29
CA ARG A 79 0.45 3.71 -4.47
C ARG A 79 0.20 2.23 -4.24
N ASN A 80 0.64 1.68 -3.11
CA ASN A 80 0.44 0.26 -2.80
C ASN A 80 -1.05 -0.09 -2.66
N LEU A 81 -1.82 0.72 -1.94
CA LEU A 81 -3.27 0.52 -1.78
C LEU A 81 -4.00 0.54 -3.13
N ARG A 82 -3.66 1.49 -4.00
CA ARG A 82 -4.19 1.57 -5.37
C ARG A 82 -3.89 0.31 -6.16
N LEU A 83 -2.63 -0.14 -6.19
CA LEU A 83 -2.22 -1.33 -6.95
C LEU A 83 -2.92 -2.60 -6.46
N LEU A 84 -3.07 -2.76 -5.13
CA LEU A 84 -3.82 -3.87 -4.56
C LEU A 84 -5.30 -3.83 -4.95
N ALA A 85 -5.93 -2.65 -4.94
CA ALA A 85 -7.33 -2.51 -5.34
C ALA A 85 -7.52 -2.88 -6.82
N GLU A 86 -6.66 -2.36 -7.71
CA GLU A 86 -6.71 -2.66 -9.14
C GLU A 86 -6.50 -4.15 -9.46
N VAL A 87 -5.60 -4.83 -8.73
CA VAL A 87 -5.41 -6.28 -8.89
C VAL A 87 -6.65 -7.05 -8.46
N LEU A 88 -7.28 -6.68 -7.35
CA LEU A 88 -8.50 -7.33 -6.89
C LEU A 88 -9.69 -7.05 -7.81
N GLU A 89 -9.81 -5.83 -8.35
CA GLU A 89 -10.83 -5.47 -9.35
C GLU A 89 -10.68 -6.31 -10.63
N SER A 90 -9.43 -6.55 -11.06
CA SER A 90 -9.14 -7.46 -12.17
C SER A 90 -9.52 -8.92 -11.85
N ILE A 91 -9.24 -9.39 -10.64
CA ILE A 91 -9.62 -10.75 -10.21
C ILE A 91 -11.15 -10.89 -10.16
N GLU A 92 -11.85 -9.87 -9.65
CA GLU A 92 -13.31 -9.86 -9.59
C GLU A 92 -13.94 -9.89 -11.01
N THR A 93 -13.36 -9.15 -11.96
CA THR A 93 -13.89 -9.03 -13.32
C THR A 93 -13.50 -10.20 -14.23
N TYR A 94 -12.25 -10.65 -14.16
CA TYR A 94 -11.65 -11.57 -15.13
C TYR A 94 -11.20 -12.91 -14.54
N GLY A 95 -11.32 -13.10 -13.22
CA GLY A 95 -10.84 -14.28 -12.51
C GLY A 95 -9.32 -14.38 -12.36
N ARG A 96 -8.56 -13.35 -12.78
CA ARG A 96 -7.10 -13.30 -12.70
C ARG A 96 -6.57 -11.86 -12.63
N PRO A 97 -5.35 -11.63 -12.09
CA PRO A 97 -4.66 -10.35 -12.26
C PRO A 97 -4.44 -10.02 -13.74
N SER A 98 -4.63 -8.76 -14.10
CA SER A 98 -4.38 -8.27 -15.46
C SER A 98 -2.96 -7.72 -15.56
N LEU A 99 -2.20 -8.29 -16.49
CA LEU A 99 -0.91 -7.80 -16.92
C LEU A 99 -1.08 -7.34 -18.38
N GLU A 100 -0.56 -6.16 -18.70
CA GLU A 100 -0.55 -5.72 -20.09
C GLU A 100 0.36 -6.64 -20.92
N ASP A 101 -0.07 -7.06 -22.10
CA ASP A 101 0.72 -7.99 -22.94
C ASP A 101 2.14 -7.48 -23.22
N LYS A 102 2.29 -6.16 -23.41
CA LYS A 102 3.60 -5.50 -23.62
C LYS A 102 4.55 -5.60 -22.41
N ALA A 103 4.03 -5.88 -21.22
CA ALA A 103 4.86 -6.10 -20.03
C ALA A 103 5.55 -7.47 -20.08
N VAL A 104 5.00 -8.43 -20.82
CA VAL A 104 5.52 -9.80 -20.91
C VAL A 104 6.41 -9.94 -22.15
N ASN A 105 7.66 -10.32 -21.92
CA ASN A 105 8.71 -10.41 -22.93
C ASN A 105 9.41 -11.77 -22.83
N LYS A 106 10.20 -12.11 -23.86
CA LYS A 106 11.10 -13.27 -23.82
C LYS A 106 12.55 -12.83 -23.95
N ARG A 107 13.43 -13.48 -23.19
CA ARG A 107 14.89 -13.36 -23.32
C ARG A 107 15.45 -14.77 -23.51
N GLY A 108 15.60 -15.20 -24.76
CA GLY A 108 15.81 -16.61 -25.10
C GLY A 108 14.60 -17.44 -24.64
N ASP A 109 14.86 -18.48 -23.86
CA ASP A 109 13.82 -19.35 -23.27
C ASP A 109 13.21 -18.80 -21.96
N GLN A 110 13.70 -17.66 -21.45
CA GLN A 110 13.18 -17.07 -20.21
C GLN A 110 12.00 -16.12 -20.48
N LEU A 111 10.93 -16.26 -19.71
CA LEU A 111 9.86 -15.27 -19.62
C LEU A 111 10.31 -14.11 -18.71
N VAL A 112 10.16 -12.88 -19.19
CA VAL A 112 10.53 -11.65 -18.46
C VAL A 112 9.28 -10.78 -18.35
N VAL A 113 8.96 -10.29 -17.14
CA VAL A 113 7.82 -9.41 -16.92
C VAL A 113 8.30 -8.07 -16.39
N ASN A 114 8.01 -7.01 -17.14
CA ASN A 114 8.27 -5.63 -16.73
C ASN A 114 7.18 -5.19 -15.76
N VAL A 115 7.49 -5.23 -14.46
CA VAL A 115 6.53 -4.87 -13.40
C VAL A 115 6.56 -3.37 -13.05
N PHE A 116 7.54 -2.63 -13.56
CA PHE A 116 7.72 -1.20 -13.33
C PHE A 116 8.54 -0.53 -14.45
N PRO A 117 8.20 0.70 -14.89
CA PRO A 117 6.96 1.42 -14.58
C PRO A 117 5.75 0.72 -15.21
N ARG A 118 4.64 0.61 -14.45
CA ARG A 118 3.45 -0.13 -14.90
C ARG A 118 2.55 0.70 -15.79
N ASP A 119 2.35 1.96 -15.44
CA ASP A 119 1.40 2.87 -16.10
C ASP A 119 2.05 4.24 -16.39
N GLY A 120 1.27 5.17 -16.97
CA GLY A 120 1.75 6.52 -17.26
C GLY A 120 2.05 7.35 -16.01
N LEU A 121 1.38 7.07 -14.89
CA LEU A 121 1.62 7.75 -13.63
C LEU A 121 2.99 7.33 -13.05
N ASP A 122 3.30 6.03 -13.08
CA ASP A 122 4.61 5.53 -12.69
C ASP A 122 5.73 6.18 -13.52
N LYS A 123 5.55 6.32 -14.84
CA LYS A 123 6.53 6.99 -15.74
C LYS A 123 6.71 8.48 -15.47
N LEU A 124 5.71 9.15 -14.91
CA LEU A 124 5.77 10.57 -14.59
C LEU A 124 6.45 10.81 -13.25
N MET A 125 6.27 9.88 -12.30
CA MET A 125 6.68 10.04 -10.92
C MET A 125 8.07 9.49 -10.61
N TYR A 126 8.65 8.66 -11.48
CA TYR A 126 9.94 7.98 -11.30
C TYR A 126 10.69 7.88 -12.64
#